data_AF-A0A1A0DLD6-F1
#
_entry.id   AF-A0A1A0DLD6-F1
#
_cell.length_a   1.000
_cell.length_b   1.000
_cell.length_c   1.000
_cell.angle_alpha   90.00
_cell.angle_beta   90.00
_cell.angle_gamma   90.00
#
_symmetry.space_group_name_H-M   'P 1'
#
loop_
_entity.id
_entity.type
_entity.pdbx_description
1 polymer ?
#
loop_
_entity_poly.entity_id
_entity_poly.type
_entity_poly.pdbx_seq_one_letter_code
_entity_poly.pdbx_strand_id
1 'polypeptide(L)'
;MSHVTKDPGLPGIYKLGGYYDTAKFPDYRYNNQGKALGSAADTTGIPRWDRGNWMVYGIIDQMIWRPSLQSPQSVGVFARATGNGGDRNMISFAIDAGINLKAPFKGRDNDTVGLGWGIGRASSGQRRYDRNSGAPVQGNENHLELTYQAQVMPWWVMQPDFQYVWHPSGGVTDWTGNRLVGNEAIFGLHSNITF
;
A
#
# COMPACT_ATOMS: atom_id res chain seq x y z
N MET A 1 -9.21 44.16 -4.18
CA MET A 1 -8.27 43.12 -4.65
C MET A 1 -7.06 43.14 -3.73
N SER A 2 -6.98 42.25 -2.73
CA SER A 2 -5.83 42.24 -1.83
C SER A 2 -4.65 41.55 -2.52
N HIS A 3 -3.60 42.32 -2.80
CA HIS A 3 -2.30 41.79 -3.19
C HIS A 3 -1.74 40.98 -2.00
N VAL A 4 -1.84 39.66 -2.09
CA VAL A 4 -1.13 38.76 -1.17
C VAL A 4 0.35 38.84 -1.56
N THR A 5 1.13 39.57 -0.77
CA THR A 5 2.56 39.87 -0.98
C THR A 5 3.51 38.73 -0.58
N LYS A 6 3.00 37.51 -0.41
CA LYS A 6 3.79 36.34 -0.05
C LYS A 6 3.38 35.19 -0.96
N ASP A 7 4.34 34.62 -1.72
CA ASP A 7 4.11 33.34 -2.39
C ASP A 7 3.68 32.35 -1.30
N PRO A 8 2.44 31.83 -1.32
CA PRO A 8 1.92 30.99 -0.26
C PRO A 8 2.64 29.63 -0.17
N GLY A 9 3.61 29.37 -1.04
CA GLY A 9 4.28 28.08 -1.16
C GLY A 9 3.38 27.07 -1.87
N LEU A 10 3.93 25.88 -2.10
CA LEU A 10 3.19 24.78 -2.69
C LEU A 10 2.46 23.98 -1.60
N PRO A 11 1.16 23.67 -1.78
CA PRO A 11 0.37 22.99 -0.77
C PRO A 11 0.90 21.59 -0.48
N GLY A 12 0.77 21.18 0.78
CA GLY A 12 1.10 19.82 1.22
C GLY A 12 0.37 19.43 2.49
N ILE A 13 0.27 18.12 2.71
CA ILE A 13 -0.36 17.48 3.87
C ILE A 13 0.63 16.48 4.46
N TYR A 14 0.85 16.60 5.77
CA TYR A 14 1.73 15.73 6.52
C TYR A 14 0.96 15.17 7.71
N LYS A 15 0.88 13.83 7.80
CA LYS A 15 0.22 13.15 8.91
C LYS A 15 1.17 12.13 9.52
N LEU A 16 1.22 12.12 10.84
CA LEU A 16 1.85 11.07 11.64
C LEU A 16 0.82 10.62 12.66
N GLY A 17 0.60 9.32 12.76
CA GLY A 17 -0.38 8.78 13.68
C GLY A 17 -0.17 7.31 13.97
N GLY A 18 -1.11 6.76 14.73
CA GLY A 18 -1.11 5.35 15.07
C GLY A 18 -2.34 5.00 15.89
N TYR A 19 -2.49 3.71 16.16
CA TYR A 19 -3.54 3.19 17.02
C TYR A 19 -3.01 2.08 17.91
N TYR A 20 -3.75 1.82 18.98
CA TYR A 20 -3.56 0.67 19.85
C TYR A 20 -4.92 0.01 20.08
N ASP A 21 -5.00 -1.29 19.84
CA ASP A 21 -6.16 -2.13 20.09
C ASP A 21 -5.92 -3.01 21.31
N THR A 22 -6.81 -2.94 22.30
CA THR A 22 -6.70 -3.65 23.59
C THR A 22 -7.30 -5.07 23.56
N ALA A 23 -7.83 -5.51 22.42
CA ALA A 23 -8.35 -6.86 22.23
C ALA A 23 -7.23 -7.93 22.29
N LYS A 24 -7.63 -9.19 22.13
CA LYS A 24 -6.70 -10.32 22.02
C LYS A 24 -6.57 -10.74 20.56
N PHE A 25 -5.35 -11.08 20.15
CA PHE A 25 -5.01 -11.46 18.77
C PHE A 25 -4.14 -12.71 18.75
N PRO A 26 -4.25 -13.56 17.71
CA PRO A 26 -3.35 -14.70 17.54
C PRO A 26 -1.91 -14.25 17.27
N ASP A 27 -0.94 -14.87 17.95
CA ASP A 27 0.49 -14.71 17.70
C ASP A 27 0.95 -15.68 16.61
N TYR A 28 1.60 -15.17 15.58
CA TYR A 28 2.13 -15.94 14.45
C TYR A 28 3.41 -16.73 14.79
N ARG A 29 3.99 -16.56 15.99
CA ARG A 29 5.26 -17.18 16.40
C ARG A 29 5.07 -18.35 17.34
N TYR A 30 4.04 -18.31 18.20
CA TYR A 30 3.89 -19.24 19.33
C TYR A 30 2.47 -19.80 19.43
N ASN A 31 2.37 -21.07 19.82
CA ASN A 31 1.11 -21.75 20.11
C ASN A 31 0.65 -21.52 21.57
N ASN A 32 -0.55 -21.98 21.91
CA ASN A 32 -1.15 -21.86 23.24
C ASN A 32 -0.40 -22.59 24.37
N GLN A 33 0.62 -23.39 24.07
CA GLN A 33 1.51 -24.04 25.01
C GLN A 33 2.91 -23.40 25.06
N GLY A 34 3.12 -22.27 24.37
CA GLY A 34 4.39 -21.55 24.30
C GLY A 34 5.45 -22.20 23.40
N LYS A 35 5.08 -23.22 22.60
CA LYS A 35 5.96 -23.79 21.57
C LYS A 35 5.89 -22.96 20.29
N ALA A 36 6.88 -23.08 19.43
CA ALA A 36 6.90 -22.35 18.17
C ALA A 36 5.76 -22.85 17.26
N LEU A 37 4.91 -21.93 16.79
CA LEU A 37 3.75 -22.26 15.95
C LEU A 37 4.21 -22.87 14.62
N GLY A 38 3.52 -23.92 14.19
CA GLY A 38 3.82 -24.66 12.96
C GLY A 38 5.06 -25.54 13.02
N SER A 39 5.77 -25.62 14.16
CA SER A 39 6.97 -26.46 14.29
C SER A 39 6.63 -27.91 14.61
N ALA A 40 7.60 -28.82 14.52
CA ALA A 40 7.42 -30.22 14.94
C ALA A 40 7.04 -30.39 16.44
N ALA A 41 7.29 -29.38 17.27
CA ALA A 41 6.90 -29.36 18.67
C ALA A 41 5.49 -28.78 18.90
N ASP A 42 4.82 -28.31 17.84
CA ASP A 42 3.46 -27.79 17.89
C ASP A 42 2.45 -28.94 17.74
N THR A 43 1.87 -29.36 18.87
CA THR A 43 0.89 -30.46 18.91
C THR A 43 -0.55 -29.98 18.90
N THR A 44 -0.80 -28.67 19.00
CA THR A 44 -2.15 -28.12 19.08
C THR A 44 -2.54 -27.38 17.79
N GLY A 45 -1.57 -26.75 17.12
CA GLY A 45 -1.84 -25.84 16.00
C GLY A 45 -2.63 -24.59 16.39
N ILE A 46 -2.90 -24.39 17.69
CA ILE A 46 -3.70 -23.28 18.20
C ILE A 46 -2.76 -22.14 18.56
N PRO A 47 -2.86 -20.96 17.93
CA PRO A 47 -1.99 -19.83 18.26
C PRO A 47 -2.19 -19.35 19.69
N ARG A 48 -1.12 -18.82 20.30
CA ARG A 48 -1.21 -18.08 21.55
C ARG A 48 -2.01 -16.79 21.30
N TRP A 49 -2.93 -16.47 22.20
CA TRP A 49 -3.68 -15.22 22.13
C TRP A 49 -3.07 -14.16 23.02
N ASP A 50 -2.49 -13.14 22.39
CA ASP A 50 -1.83 -12.04 23.08
C ASP A 50 -2.74 -10.81 23.12
N ARG A 51 -2.73 -10.11 24.25
CA ARG A 51 -3.45 -8.84 24.40
C ARG A 51 -2.63 -7.69 23.83
N GLY A 52 -3.29 -6.79 23.11
CA GLY A 52 -2.66 -5.60 22.56
C GLY A 52 -2.18 -5.79 21.13
N ASN A 53 -2.55 -4.88 20.24
CA ASN A 53 -1.97 -4.74 18.91
C ASN A 53 -1.83 -3.25 18.60
N TRP A 54 -0.89 -2.89 17.74
CA TRP A 54 -0.64 -1.49 17.43
C TRP A 54 -0.11 -1.34 16.01
N MET A 55 -0.27 -0.14 15.46
CA MET A 55 0.36 0.27 14.22
C MET A 55 0.65 1.76 14.29
N VAL A 56 1.75 2.17 13.66
CA VAL A 56 2.05 3.57 13.36
C VAL A 56 1.99 3.79 11.85
N TYR A 57 1.62 5.00 11.44
CA TYR A 57 1.57 5.38 10.04
C TYR A 57 2.08 6.81 9.82
N GLY A 58 2.67 7.03 8.66
CA GLY A 58 3.06 8.34 8.14
C GLY A 58 2.45 8.56 6.76
N ILE A 59 2.01 9.78 6.47
CA ILE A 59 1.48 10.19 5.16
C ILE A 59 2.09 11.54 4.79
N ILE A 60 2.59 11.63 3.57
CA ILE A 60 3.08 12.83 2.92
C ILE A 60 2.32 12.95 1.59
N ASP A 61 1.77 14.13 1.33
CA ASP A 61 1.28 14.56 0.03
C ASP A 61 1.81 15.97 -0.19
N GLN A 62 2.59 16.19 -1.24
CA GLN A 62 3.25 17.47 -1.48
C GLN A 62 3.23 17.83 -2.95
N MET A 63 2.68 18.99 -3.29
CA MET A 63 2.91 19.61 -4.59
C MET A 63 4.37 20.09 -4.64
N ILE A 64 5.17 19.59 -5.57
CA ILE A 64 6.58 19.96 -5.69
C ILE A 64 6.85 20.93 -6.82
N TRP A 65 5.89 21.10 -7.73
CA TRP A 65 5.99 22.06 -8.81
C TRP A 65 4.63 22.52 -9.32
N ARG A 66 4.55 23.79 -9.69
CA ARG A 66 3.51 24.39 -10.56
C ARG A 66 4.13 25.59 -11.29
N PRO A 67 3.76 25.88 -12.54
CA PRO A 67 4.37 26.96 -13.30
C PRO A 67 3.84 28.36 -12.90
N SER A 68 2.63 28.44 -12.35
CA SER A 68 2.08 29.66 -11.76
C SER A 68 0.98 29.34 -10.74
N LEU A 69 0.58 30.32 -9.92
CA LEU A 69 -0.50 30.15 -8.95
C LEU A 69 -1.87 29.85 -9.60
N GLN A 70 -2.04 30.24 -10.87
CA GLN A 70 -3.28 30.07 -11.65
C GLN A 70 -3.23 28.87 -12.59
N SER A 71 -2.08 28.19 -12.69
CA SER A 71 -1.94 27.04 -13.58
C SER A 71 -2.71 25.84 -13.07
N PRO A 72 -3.50 25.15 -13.92
CA PRO A 72 -4.05 23.84 -13.59
C PRO A 72 -2.98 22.75 -13.56
N GLN A 73 -1.85 22.98 -14.24
CA GLN A 73 -0.74 22.04 -14.30
C GLN A 73 0.08 22.06 -13.01
N SER A 74 0.33 20.89 -12.44
CA SER A 74 1.15 20.73 -11.25
C SER A 74 1.75 19.33 -11.16
N VAL A 75 2.88 19.20 -10.48
CA VAL A 75 3.46 17.91 -10.10
C VAL A 75 3.36 17.76 -8.60
N GLY A 76 2.78 16.63 -8.16
CA GLY A 76 2.71 16.24 -6.76
C GLY A 76 3.42 14.91 -6.53
N VAL A 77 3.94 14.73 -5.33
CA VAL A 77 4.46 13.45 -4.84
C VAL A 77 3.71 13.03 -3.59
N PHE A 78 3.57 11.73 -3.41
CA PHE A 78 3.00 11.18 -2.18
C PHE A 78 3.86 10.05 -1.64
N ALA A 79 3.78 9.85 -0.34
CA ALA A 79 4.31 8.67 0.35
C ALA A 79 3.41 8.31 1.52
N ARG A 80 3.14 7.03 1.71
CA ARG A 80 2.42 6.46 2.84
C ARG A 80 3.25 5.31 3.37
N ALA A 81 3.44 5.23 4.67
CA ALA A 81 4.18 4.15 5.30
C ALA A 81 3.43 3.67 6.54
N THR A 82 3.45 2.36 6.78
CA THR A 82 2.89 1.73 7.98
C THR A 82 3.89 0.79 8.62
N GLY A 83 3.82 0.64 9.94
CA GLY A 83 4.67 -0.27 10.70
C GLY A 83 3.98 -0.79 11.96
N ASN A 84 4.23 -2.05 12.31
CA ASN A 84 3.71 -2.68 13.52
C ASN A 84 4.70 -3.71 14.12
N GLY A 85 4.31 -4.35 15.23
CA GLY A 85 5.15 -5.30 15.97
C GLY A 85 5.49 -6.61 15.25
N GLY A 86 4.80 -6.93 14.14
CA GLY A 86 5.12 -8.07 13.27
C GLY A 86 4.90 -9.46 13.88
N ASP A 87 4.17 -9.56 14.99
CA ASP A 87 3.82 -10.81 15.66
C ASP A 87 2.33 -11.15 15.63
N ARG A 88 1.44 -10.15 15.49
CA ARG A 88 -0.03 -10.30 15.45
C ARG A 88 -0.64 -9.93 14.09
N ASN A 89 0.17 -9.38 13.19
CA ASN A 89 -0.24 -8.96 11.85
C ASN A 89 0.56 -9.75 10.82
N MET A 90 -0.11 -10.18 9.74
CA MET A 90 0.56 -10.88 8.64
C MET A 90 1.53 -9.96 7.89
N ILE A 91 1.18 -8.68 7.73
CA ILE A 91 2.03 -7.65 7.13
C ILE A 91 2.53 -6.75 8.26
N SER A 92 3.85 -6.63 8.41
CA SER A 92 4.45 -5.80 9.47
C SER A 92 4.85 -4.39 9.02
N PHE A 93 4.98 -4.22 7.71
CA PHE A 93 5.48 -3.00 7.10
C PHE A 93 4.94 -2.88 5.68
N ALA A 94 4.48 -1.68 5.32
CA ALA A 94 4.15 -1.35 3.94
C ALA A 94 4.52 0.10 3.63
N ILE A 95 4.95 0.35 2.39
CA ILE A 95 5.14 1.69 1.84
C ILE A 95 4.41 1.76 0.50
N ASP A 96 3.72 2.87 0.25
CA ASP A 96 3.30 3.29 -1.08
C ASP A 96 3.88 4.67 -1.35
N ALA A 97 4.41 4.91 -2.54
CA ALA A 97 4.89 6.22 -2.96
C ALA A 97 4.63 6.44 -4.44
N GLY A 98 4.56 7.70 -4.86
CA GLY A 98 4.33 7.98 -6.27
C GLY A 98 4.37 9.45 -6.62
N ILE A 99 4.15 9.69 -7.91
CA ILE A 99 4.15 11.00 -8.54
C ILE A 99 2.89 11.15 -9.38
N ASN A 100 2.28 12.33 -9.31
CA ASN A 100 1.12 12.71 -10.11
C ASN A 100 1.44 13.96 -10.92
N LEU A 101 1.08 13.96 -12.20
CA LEU A 101 1.09 15.12 -13.09
C LEU A 101 -0.35 15.50 -13.43
N LYS A 102 -0.80 16.64 -12.91
CA LYS A 102 -2.09 17.25 -13.25
C LYS A 102 -1.97 18.04 -14.55
N ALA A 103 -3.02 18.03 -15.36
CA ALA A 103 -3.12 18.71 -16.65
C ALA A 103 -1.92 18.43 -17.59
N PRO A 104 -1.64 17.16 -17.93
CA PRO A 104 -0.48 16.80 -18.74
C PRO A 104 -0.56 17.33 -20.19
N PHE A 105 -1.76 17.58 -20.72
CA PHE A 105 -1.98 17.98 -22.11
C PHE A 105 -2.83 19.25 -22.22
N LYS A 106 -2.60 20.02 -23.31
CA LYS A 106 -3.38 21.22 -23.63
C LYS A 106 -4.86 20.88 -23.81
N GLY A 107 -5.75 21.61 -23.14
CA GLY A 107 -7.20 21.38 -23.21
C GLY A 107 -7.69 20.21 -22.34
N ARG A 108 -6.81 19.62 -21.53
CA ARG A 108 -7.11 18.53 -20.58
C ARG A 108 -6.77 18.96 -19.15
N ASP A 109 -7.23 20.14 -18.77
CA ASP A 109 -6.88 20.80 -17.50
C ASP A 109 -7.32 20.00 -16.25
N ASN A 110 -8.26 19.07 -16.43
CA ASN A 110 -8.77 18.22 -15.37
C ASN A 110 -8.23 16.79 -15.39
N ASP A 111 -7.31 16.45 -16.27
CA ASP A 111 -6.73 15.12 -16.33
C ASP A 111 -5.54 14.97 -15.40
N THR A 112 -5.26 13.73 -14.99
CA THR A 112 -4.10 13.41 -14.14
C THR A 112 -3.44 12.14 -14.64
N VAL A 113 -2.12 12.17 -14.83
CA VAL A 113 -1.28 10.97 -14.96
C VAL A 113 -0.71 10.66 -13.58
N GLY A 114 -0.74 9.39 -13.17
CA GLY A 114 -0.11 8.93 -11.93
C GLY A 114 0.82 7.75 -12.17
N LEU A 115 1.97 7.75 -11.49
CA LEU A 115 2.85 6.58 -11.38
C LEU A 115 3.08 6.31 -9.90
N GLY A 116 2.63 5.14 -9.43
CA GLY A 116 2.75 4.67 -8.07
C GLY A 116 3.61 3.41 -7.97
N TRP A 117 4.30 3.26 -6.86
CA TRP A 117 4.98 2.04 -6.46
C TRP A 117 4.62 1.74 -5.00
N GLY A 118 4.46 0.46 -4.68
CA GLY A 118 4.29 0.04 -3.30
C GLY A 118 4.97 -1.28 -2.98
N ILE A 119 5.20 -1.49 -1.69
CA ILE A 119 5.80 -2.69 -1.13
C ILE A 119 5.05 -3.09 0.15
N GLY A 120 4.70 -4.36 0.24
CA GLY A 120 4.20 -5.00 1.45
C GLY A 120 5.15 -6.10 1.90
N ARG A 121 5.47 -6.15 3.20
CA ARG A 121 6.37 -7.16 3.75
C ARG A 121 5.66 -8.06 4.74
N ALA A 122 5.73 -9.36 4.48
CA ALA A 122 5.30 -10.38 5.43
C ALA A 122 6.08 -10.26 6.75
N SER A 123 5.35 -10.40 7.85
CA SER A 123 5.87 -10.16 9.19
C SER A 123 6.92 -11.17 9.60
N SER A 124 7.75 -10.81 10.59
CA SER A 124 8.74 -11.75 11.14
C SER A 124 8.05 -12.98 11.76
N GLY A 125 6.85 -12.81 12.34
CA GLY A 125 5.99 -13.88 12.80
C GLY A 125 5.54 -14.80 11.68
N GLN A 126 4.91 -14.26 10.63
CA GLN A 126 4.46 -15.04 9.48
C GLN A 126 5.60 -15.84 8.85
N ARG A 127 6.73 -15.18 8.60
CA ARG A 127 7.91 -15.83 7.99
C ARG A 127 8.51 -16.95 8.84
N ARG A 128 8.40 -16.84 10.17
CA ARG A 128 8.82 -17.90 11.09
C ARG A 128 7.84 -19.06 11.04
N TYR A 129 6.54 -18.78 11.03
CA TYR A 129 5.49 -19.79 10.85
C TYR A 129 5.67 -20.58 9.54
N ASP A 130 5.86 -19.89 8.41
CA ASP A 130 6.07 -20.52 7.10
C ASP A 130 7.28 -21.47 7.16
N ARG A 131 8.40 -20.99 7.73
CA ARG A 131 9.62 -21.80 7.86
C ARG A 131 9.40 -23.03 8.74
N ASN A 132 8.66 -22.88 9.84
CA ASN A 132 8.40 -23.98 10.76
C ASN A 132 7.49 -25.04 10.13
N SER A 133 6.46 -24.60 9.40
CA SER A 133 5.47 -25.46 8.75
C SER A 133 5.96 -26.08 7.44
N GLY A 134 7.15 -25.68 6.96
CA GLY A 134 7.70 -26.14 5.68
C GLY A 134 7.06 -25.49 4.46
N ALA A 135 6.25 -24.44 4.66
CA ALA A 135 5.70 -23.65 3.57
C ALA A 135 6.76 -22.70 2.97
N PRO A 136 6.59 -22.26 1.71
CA PRO A 136 7.41 -21.19 1.16
C PRO A 136 7.37 -19.95 2.06
N VAL A 137 8.55 -19.44 2.41
CA VAL A 137 8.66 -18.29 3.30
C VAL A 137 8.28 -17.02 2.53
N GLN A 138 7.18 -16.39 2.94
CA GLN A 138 6.71 -15.17 2.31
C GLN A 138 7.74 -14.04 2.42
N GLY A 139 7.97 -13.35 1.32
CA GLY A 139 8.91 -12.26 1.18
C GLY A 139 8.23 -10.89 1.18
N ASN A 140 8.62 -10.08 0.20
CA ASN A 140 7.99 -8.80 -0.09
C ASN A 140 7.15 -8.97 -1.35
N GLU A 141 5.95 -8.42 -1.34
CA GLU A 141 5.22 -8.12 -2.57
C GLU A 141 5.55 -6.68 -2.97
N ASN A 142 5.87 -6.45 -4.24
CA ASN A 142 6.00 -5.10 -4.78
C ASN A 142 4.95 -4.92 -5.87
N HIS A 143 4.42 -3.71 -6.01
CA HIS A 143 3.56 -3.37 -7.12
C HIS A 143 3.97 -2.02 -7.73
N LEU A 144 3.69 -1.87 -9.01
CA LEU A 144 3.79 -0.62 -9.76
C LEU A 144 2.43 -0.37 -10.42
N GLU A 145 1.95 0.87 -10.39
CA GLU A 145 0.72 1.29 -11.07
C GLU A 145 0.99 2.51 -11.94
N LEU A 146 0.58 2.46 -13.20
CA LEU A 146 0.49 3.61 -14.10
C LEU A 146 -0.98 3.86 -14.42
N THR A 147 -1.45 5.07 -14.19
CA THR A 147 -2.86 5.45 -14.37
C THR A 147 -3.00 6.75 -15.16
N TYR A 148 -4.07 6.85 -15.93
CA TYR A 148 -4.50 8.09 -16.60
C TYR A 148 -5.95 8.39 -16.28
N GLN A 149 -6.21 9.34 -15.39
CA GLN A 149 -7.56 9.81 -15.11
C GLN A 149 -7.96 10.86 -16.13
N ALA A 150 -8.90 10.51 -17.01
CA ALA A 150 -9.51 11.39 -17.99
C ALA A 150 -10.87 11.90 -17.50
N GLN A 151 -11.03 13.22 -17.32
CA GLN A 151 -12.38 13.79 -17.20
C GLN A 151 -12.97 13.91 -18.60
N VAL A 152 -13.83 12.96 -18.96
CA VAL A 152 -14.45 12.91 -20.30
C VAL A 152 -15.56 13.95 -20.41
N MET A 153 -16.38 14.06 -19.36
CA MET A 153 -17.42 15.08 -19.18
C MET A 153 -17.40 15.61 -17.73
N PRO A 154 -18.04 16.76 -17.43
CA PRO A 154 -18.14 17.26 -16.06
C PRO A 154 -18.65 16.23 -15.04
N TRP A 155 -19.53 15.34 -15.49
CA TRP A 155 -20.19 14.29 -14.71
C TRP A 155 -19.60 12.88 -14.96
N TRP A 156 -18.53 12.75 -15.76
CA TRP A 156 -17.97 11.45 -16.13
C TRP A 156 -16.44 11.45 -16.18
N VAL A 157 -15.85 10.55 -15.39
CA VAL A 157 -14.42 10.27 -15.37
C VAL A 157 -14.18 8.83 -15.82
N MET A 158 -13.18 8.64 -16.67
CA MET A 158 -12.63 7.34 -17.05
C MET A 158 -11.16 7.28 -16.65
N GLN A 159 -10.73 6.16 -16.10
CA GLN A 159 -9.38 5.97 -15.62
C GLN A 159 -8.90 4.56 -15.98
N PRO A 160 -8.30 4.36 -17.17
CA PRO A 160 -7.51 3.16 -17.43
C PRO A 160 -6.28 3.13 -16.52
N ASP A 161 -5.93 1.93 -16.07
CA ASP A 161 -4.74 1.67 -15.29
C ASP A 161 -4.02 0.39 -15.75
N PHE A 162 -2.71 0.39 -15.56
CA PHE A 162 -1.85 -0.77 -15.71
C PHE A 162 -1.12 -1.01 -14.40
N GLN A 163 -1.17 -2.24 -13.91
CA GLN A 163 -0.44 -2.65 -12.72
C GLN A 163 0.48 -3.82 -13.02
N TYR A 164 1.64 -3.83 -12.37
CA TYR A 164 2.55 -4.97 -12.38
C TYR A 164 2.92 -5.33 -10.95
N VAL A 165 2.70 -6.60 -10.58
CA VAL A 165 2.93 -7.13 -9.23
C VAL A 165 4.05 -8.16 -9.29
N TRP A 166 5.09 -7.94 -8.48
CA TRP A 166 6.18 -8.89 -8.26
C TRP A 166 5.94 -9.67 -6.98
N HIS A 167 6.07 -11.00 -7.08
CA HIS A 167 5.84 -11.94 -5.99
C HIS A 167 4.50 -11.72 -5.28
N PRO A 168 3.35 -11.94 -5.96
CA PRO A 168 2.04 -11.84 -5.33
C PRO A 168 1.96 -12.64 -4.01
N SER A 169 1.35 -12.03 -3.00
CA SER A 169 1.29 -12.47 -1.61
C SER A 169 2.65 -12.79 -0.98
N GLY A 170 3.72 -12.14 -1.45
CA GLY A 170 5.08 -12.42 -1.01
C GLY A 170 5.65 -13.75 -1.53
N GLY A 171 5.07 -14.32 -2.59
CA GLY A 171 5.55 -15.57 -3.20
C GLY A 171 4.94 -16.83 -2.57
N VAL A 172 3.62 -16.85 -2.39
CA VAL A 172 2.88 -18.06 -2.01
C VAL A 172 2.86 -19.08 -3.15
N THR A 173 2.47 -20.32 -2.86
CA THR A 173 2.24 -21.34 -3.90
C THR A 173 0.99 -21.04 -4.71
N ASP A 174 1.00 -21.41 -5.99
CA ASP A 174 -0.22 -21.41 -6.81
C ASP A 174 -1.19 -22.51 -6.38
N TRP A 175 -2.37 -22.57 -7.02
CA TRP A 175 -3.42 -23.53 -6.69
C TRP A 175 -2.99 -25.00 -6.87
N THR A 176 -1.90 -25.28 -7.58
CA THR A 176 -1.37 -26.64 -7.77
C THR A 176 -0.45 -27.06 -6.63
N GLY A 177 0.07 -26.11 -5.84
CA GLY A 177 1.05 -26.36 -4.78
C GLY A 177 2.48 -26.66 -5.26
N ASN A 178 2.71 -26.78 -6.57
CA ASN A 178 4.00 -27.23 -7.12
C ASN A 178 4.96 -26.10 -7.46
N ARG A 179 4.46 -24.86 -7.51
CA ARG A 179 5.26 -23.68 -7.85
C ARG A 179 4.72 -22.44 -7.16
N LEU A 180 5.55 -21.40 -7.13
CA LEU A 180 5.15 -20.09 -6.63
C LEU A 180 4.25 -19.38 -7.64
N VAL A 181 3.38 -18.50 -7.14
CA VAL A 181 2.63 -17.56 -7.98
C VAL A 181 3.62 -16.68 -8.74
N GLY A 182 3.45 -16.61 -10.06
CA GLY A 182 4.28 -15.80 -10.94
C GLY A 182 3.99 -14.31 -10.78
N ASN A 183 4.83 -13.46 -11.37
CA ASN A 183 4.52 -12.04 -11.46
C ASN A 183 3.29 -11.81 -12.34
N GLU A 184 2.51 -10.78 -12.03
CA GLU A 184 1.22 -10.53 -12.65
C GLU A 184 1.18 -9.15 -13.31
N ALA A 185 0.66 -9.09 -14.52
CA ALA A 185 0.34 -7.86 -15.23
C ALA A 185 -1.18 -7.72 -15.29
N ILE A 186 -1.70 -6.58 -14.85
CA ILE A 186 -3.12 -6.30 -14.72
C ILE A 186 -3.45 -5.06 -15.55
N PHE A 187 -4.54 -5.13 -16.29
CA PHE A 187 -5.10 -3.99 -17.02
C PHE A 187 -6.49 -3.71 -16.46
N GLY A 188 -6.70 -2.49 -15.98
CA GLY A 188 -7.93 -2.05 -15.35
C GLY A 188 -8.57 -0.87 -16.06
N LEU A 189 -9.86 -0.67 -15.79
CA LEU A 189 -10.60 0.52 -16.16
C LEU A 189 -11.57 0.86 -15.02
N HIS A 190 -11.34 2.00 -14.38
CA HIS A 190 -12.26 2.59 -13.42
C HIS A 190 -13.07 3.71 -14.08
N SER A 191 -14.37 3.79 -13.78
CA SER A 191 -15.25 4.84 -14.29
C SER A 191 -16.13 5.37 -13.16
N ASN A 192 -16.26 6.70 -13.07
CA ASN A 192 -17.12 7.38 -12.11
C ASN A 192 -18.13 8.27 -12.86
N ILE A 193 -19.41 8.16 -12.51
CA ILE A 193 -20.52 8.92 -13.09
C ILE A 193 -21.35 9.51 -11.97
N THR A 194 -21.62 10.82 -12.05
CA THR A 194 -22.44 11.55 -11.07
C THR A 194 -23.71 12.07 -11.75
N PHE A 195 -24.87 11.88 -11.10
CA PHE A 195 -26.19 12.29 -11.58
C PHE A 195 -26.85 13.31 -10.65
#